data_AF-A0A2N3IJR9-F1
#
_entry.id   AF-A0A2N3IJR9-F1
#
_cell.length_a   1.000
_cell.length_b   1.000
_cell.length_c   1.000
_cell.angle_alpha   90.00
_cell.angle_beta   90.00
_cell.angle_gamma   90.00
#
_symmetry.space_group_name_H-M   'P 1'
#
loop_
_entity.id
_entity.type
_entity.pdbx_description
1 polymer ?
#
loop_
_entity_poly.entity_id
_entity_poly.type
_entity_poly.pdbx_seq_one_letter_code
_entity_poly.pdbx_strand_id
1 'polypeptide(L)'
;MSWLCISCETVNYSDSQKCIVCGLERFYSFKEVQNLLDNHPEYKTLQEQNKKLNQQNKWLQTRNRNLTQENKQLKEILAELERKVSENSQNSYQQENNEELSLQKGKIVKSQNSKNQSSFNVLQEKIFWGEITAFLSAFWAIFWSIR
;
A
#
# COMPACT_ATOMS: atom_id res chain seq x y z
N MET A 1 59.28 -16.63 39.95
CA MET A 1 58.83 -18.04 39.80
C MET A 1 59.16 -18.50 38.39
N SER A 2 59.96 -19.55 38.23
CA SER A 2 60.27 -20.18 36.94
C SER A 2 59.03 -20.80 36.29
N TRP A 3 59.07 -21.09 34.99
CA TRP A 3 57.98 -21.75 34.27
C TRP A 3 58.46 -23.00 33.52
N LEU A 4 57.60 -24.01 33.41
CA LEU A 4 57.89 -25.27 32.74
C LEU A 4 57.47 -25.21 31.27
N CYS A 5 58.37 -25.51 30.34
CA CYS A 5 58.01 -25.66 28.94
C CYS A 5 57.21 -26.94 28.72
N ILE A 6 55.98 -26.82 28.21
CA ILE A 6 55.09 -27.97 27.98
C ILE A 6 55.64 -28.91 26.88
N SER A 7 56.44 -28.40 25.94
CA SER A 7 56.91 -29.19 24.80
C SER A 7 58.15 -30.04 25.09
N CYS A 8 59.03 -29.60 26.00
CA CYS A 8 60.31 -30.29 26.28
C CYS A 8 60.60 -30.40 27.78
N GLU A 9 59.61 -30.11 28.62
CA GLU A 9 59.64 -30.23 30.09
C GLU A 9 60.83 -29.54 30.77
N THR A 10 61.41 -28.54 30.09
CA THR A 10 62.52 -27.76 30.64
C THR A 10 62.01 -26.62 31.51
N VAL A 11 62.62 -26.41 32.67
CA VAL A 11 62.37 -25.26 33.55
C VAL A 11 63.11 -24.04 33.01
N ASN A 12 62.37 -22.96 32.76
CA ASN A 12 62.88 -21.70 32.21
C ASN A 12 62.82 -20.58 33.26
N TYR A 13 63.62 -19.54 33.03
CA TYR A 13 63.62 -18.34 33.87
C TYR A 13 62.27 -17.61 33.83
N SER A 14 61.92 -16.94 34.93
CA SER A 14 60.61 -16.30 35.12
C SER A 14 60.31 -15.15 34.15
N ASP A 15 61.37 -14.48 33.72
CA ASP A 15 61.41 -13.33 32.81
C ASP A 15 61.53 -13.76 31.33
N SER A 16 61.99 -14.98 31.06
CA SER A 16 62.09 -15.47 29.68
C SER A 16 60.71 -15.75 29.09
N GLN A 17 60.47 -15.16 27.91
CA GLN A 17 59.25 -15.38 27.12
C GLN A 17 59.34 -16.61 26.21
N LYS A 18 60.53 -17.18 26.06
CA LYS A 18 60.78 -18.34 25.19
C LYS A 18 61.55 -19.41 25.93
N CYS A 19 61.30 -20.66 25.57
CA CYS A 19 62.03 -21.78 26.12
C CYS A 19 63.49 -21.74 25.67
N ILE A 20 64.42 -21.93 26.61
CA ILE A 20 65.86 -21.92 26.35
C ILE A 20 66.33 -23.10 25.48
N VAL A 21 65.55 -24.20 25.45
CA VAL A 21 65.89 -25.42 24.68
C VAL A 21 65.20 -25.43 23.32
N CYS A 22 63.87 -25.36 23.29
CA CYS A 22 63.11 -25.53 22.05
C CYS A 22 62.69 -24.20 21.38
N GLY A 23 62.92 -23.05 22.00
CA GLY A 23 62.60 -21.74 21.44
C GLY A 23 61.10 -21.38 21.40
N LEU A 24 60.20 -22.28 21.81
CA LEU A 24 58.76 -22.02 21.85
C LEU A 24 58.40 -20.99 22.91
N GLU A 25 57.37 -20.19 22.63
CA GLU A 25 56.87 -19.17 23.54
C GLU A 25 56.26 -19.78 24.81
N ARG A 26 56.33 -19.01 25.90
CA ARG A 26 55.71 -19.37 27.17
C ARG A 26 54.20 -19.43 27.00
N PHE A 27 53.63 -20.55 27.41
CA PHE A 27 52.18 -20.65 27.58
C PHE A 27 51.78 -19.97 28.89
N TYR A 28 50.87 -19.00 28.78
CA TYR A 28 50.21 -18.41 29.93
C TYR A 28 48.94 -19.20 30.24
N SER A 29 48.74 -19.53 31.50
CA SER A 29 47.46 -20.06 31.96
C SER A 29 46.36 -18.99 31.85
N PHE A 30 45.11 -19.42 31.74
CA PHE A 30 43.96 -18.50 31.71
C PHE A 30 43.97 -17.52 32.89
N LYS A 31 44.34 -17.97 34.10
CA LYS A 31 44.42 -17.12 35.29
C LYS A 31 45.51 -16.05 35.19
N GLU A 32 46.67 -16.39 34.63
CA GLU A 32 47.75 -15.42 34.42
C GLU A 32 47.35 -14.36 33.40
N VAL A 33 46.74 -14.78 32.28
CA VAL A 33 46.22 -13.85 31.27
C VAL A 33 45.16 -12.94 31.88
N GLN A 34 44.20 -13.49 32.62
CA GLN A 34 43.14 -12.72 33.28
C GLN A 34 43.72 -11.68 34.24
N ASN A 35 44.69 -12.06 35.07
CA ASN A 35 45.38 -11.13 35.97
C ASN A 35 46.15 -10.03 35.20
N LEU A 36 46.79 -10.36 34.08
CA LEU A 36 47.48 -9.38 33.25
C LEU A 36 46.49 -8.37 32.65
N LEU A 37 45.33 -8.84 32.18
CA LEU A 37 44.27 -7.96 31.67
C LEU A 37 43.69 -7.09 32.79
N ASP A 38 43.36 -7.66 33.95
CA ASP A 38 42.73 -6.93 35.05
C ASP A 38 43.65 -5.83 35.64
N ASN A 39 44.96 -6.02 35.55
CA ASN A 39 45.97 -5.05 35.97
C ASN A 39 46.40 -4.08 34.86
N HIS A 40 45.94 -4.27 33.61
CA HIS A 40 46.27 -3.37 32.52
C HIS A 40 45.50 -2.03 32.69
N PRO A 41 46.19 -0.87 32.66
CA PRO A 41 45.59 0.43 33.00
C PRO A 41 44.39 0.80 32.13
N GLU A 42 44.40 0.37 30.87
CA GLU A 42 43.33 0.69 29.91
C GLU A 42 42.21 -0.35 29.85
N TYR A 43 42.39 -1.54 30.44
CA TYR A 43 41.45 -2.65 30.27
C TYR A 43 40.07 -2.33 30.87
N LYS A 44 40.03 -1.70 32.05
CA LYS A 44 38.77 -1.29 32.68
C LYS A 44 38.01 -0.29 31.82
N THR A 45 38.70 0.71 31.28
CA THR A 45 38.12 1.72 30.40
C THR A 45 37.57 1.08 29.11
N LEU A 46 38.34 0.19 28.48
CA LEU A 46 37.88 -0.54 27.28
C LEU A 46 36.70 -1.46 27.58
N GLN A 47 36.67 -2.08 28.76
CA GLN A 47 35.56 -2.93 29.19
C GLN A 47 34.27 -2.12 29.34
N GLU A 48 34.35 -0.95 29.97
CA GLU A 48 33.20 -0.04 30.12
C GLU A 48 32.72 0.51 28.77
N GLN A 49 33.65 0.92 27.91
CA GLN A 49 33.33 1.37 26.54
C GLN A 49 32.63 0.25 25.76
N ASN A 50 33.13 -0.99 25.83
CA ASN A 50 32.47 -2.13 25.19
C ASN A 50 31.08 -2.40 25.75
N LYS A 51 30.87 -2.29 27.06
CA LYS A 51 29.53 -2.42 27.67
C LYS A 51 28.58 -1.36 27.12
N LYS A 52 29.03 -0.10 27.02
CA LYS A 52 28.24 1.02 26.47
C LYS A 52 27.91 0.81 24.99
N LEU A 53 28.90 0.43 24.18
CA LEU A 53 28.71 0.12 22.76
C LEU A 53 27.72 -1.03 22.56
N ASN A 54 27.82 -2.08 23.37
CA ASN A 54 26.88 -3.20 23.31
C ASN A 54 25.44 -2.79 23.66
N GLN A 55 25.26 -1.90 24.64
CA GLN A 55 23.93 -1.36 24.96
C GLN A 55 23.38 -0.52 23.81
N GLN A 56 24.20 0.36 23.22
CA GLN A 56 23.83 1.16 22.06
C GLN A 56 23.46 0.29 20.86
N ASN A 57 24.22 -0.76 20.58
CA ASN A 57 23.91 -1.71 19.51
C ASN A 57 22.57 -2.42 19.72
N LYS A 58 22.26 -2.86 20.95
CA LYS A 58 20.95 -3.46 21.26
C LYS A 58 19.80 -2.48 21.02
N TRP A 59 19.98 -1.22 21.40
CA TRP A 59 18.99 -0.17 21.15
C TRP A 59 18.79 0.08 19.65
N LEU A 60 19.88 0.23 18.89
CA LEU A 60 19.83 0.42 17.44
C LEU A 60 19.18 -0.76 16.71
N GLN A 61 19.51 -1.99 17.10
CA GLN A 61 18.87 -3.19 16.56
C GLN A 61 17.36 -3.19 16.81
N THR A 62 16.93 -2.80 18.01
CA THR A 62 15.51 -2.69 18.35
C THR A 62 14.83 -1.60 17.51
N ARG A 63 15.45 -0.41 17.42
CA ARG A 63 14.90 0.69 16.62
C ARG A 63 14.80 0.33 15.13
N ASN A 64 15.80 -0.36 14.58
CA ASN A 64 15.78 -0.82 13.19
C ASN A 64 14.68 -1.85 12.93
N ARG A 65 14.43 -2.78 13.85
CA ARG A 65 13.30 -3.72 13.73
C ARG A 65 11.96 -2.97 13.69
N ASN A 66 11.78 -2.00 14.57
CA ASN A 66 10.56 -1.18 14.61
C ASN A 66 10.40 -0.37 13.31
N LEU A 67 11.45 0.30 12.86
CA LEU A 67 11.44 1.06 11.59
C LEU A 67 11.16 0.17 10.38
N THR A 68 11.67 -1.06 10.38
CA THR A 68 11.39 -2.02 9.31
C THR A 68 9.91 -2.41 9.29
N GLN A 69 9.32 -2.60 10.47
CA GLN A 69 7.89 -2.88 10.60
C GLN A 69 7.03 -1.68 10.20
N GLU A 70 7.36 -0.47 10.67
CA GLU A 70 6.69 0.78 10.28
C GLU A 70 6.75 0.97 8.75
N ASN A 71 7.92 0.78 8.14
CA ASN A 71 8.08 0.85 6.69
C ASN A 71 7.25 -0.20 5.94
N LYS A 72 7.11 -1.41 6.48
CA LYS A 72 6.25 -2.44 5.89
C LYS A 72 4.78 -2.01 5.91
N GLN A 73 4.31 -1.51 7.06
CA GLN A 73 2.95 -1.00 7.20
C GLN A 73 2.67 0.18 6.25
N LEU A 74 3.61 1.12 6.14
CA LEU A 74 3.48 2.25 5.22
C LEU A 74 3.41 1.80 3.76
N LYS A 75 4.18 0.79 3.36
CA LYS A 75 4.08 0.22 2.00
C LYS A 75 2.73 -0.44 1.74
N GLU A 76 2.18 -1.15 2.72
CA GLU A 76 0.84 -1.74 2.62
C GLU A 76 -0.24 -0.66 2.48
N ILE A 77 -0.14 0.42 3.26
CA ILE A 77 -1.07 1.56 3.17
C ILE A 77 -0.96 2.25 1.81
N LEU A 78 0.26 2.47 1.30
CA LEU A 78 0.46 3.08 -0.02
C LEU A 78 -0.18 2.23 -1.13
N ALA A 79 0.07 0.93 -1.12
CA ALA A 79 -0.54 0.02 -2.10
C ALA A 79 -2.08 0.02 -2.03
N GLU A 80 -2.65 0.07 -0.83
CA GLU A 80 -4.11 0.15 -0.65
C GLU A 80 -4.68 1.49 -1.15
N LEU A 81 -4.00 2.60 -0.89
CA LEU A 81 -4.42 3.91 -1.40
C LEU A 81 -4.34 3.98 -2.92
N GLU A 82 -3.28 3.44 -3.54
CA GLU A 82 -3.16 3.33 -5.00
C GLU A 82 -4.30 2.51 -5.61
N ARG A 83 -4.68 1.40 -4.95
CA ARG A 83 -5.85 0.59 -5.33
C ARG A 83 -7.14 1.40 -5.26
N LYS A 84 -7.40 2.09 -4.14
CA LYS A 84 -8.61 2.92 -3.96
C LYS A 84 -8.70 4.07 -4.96
N VAL A 85 -7.57 4.71 -5.28
CA VAL A 85 -7.52 5.76 -6.31
C VAL A 85 -7.89 5.17 -7.68
N SER A 86 -7.39 3.99 -8.00
CA SER A 86 -7.71 3.30 -9.26
C SER A 86 -9.20 2.92 -9.33
N GLU A 87 -9.76 2.36 -8.25
CA GLU A 87 -11.17 2.00 -8.14
C GLU A 87 -12.09 3.22 -8.22
N ASN A 88 -11.78 4.30 -7.49
CA ASN A 88 -12.56 5.54 -7.57
C ASN A 88 -12.54 6.14 -8.97
N SER A 89 -11.38 6.10 -9.65
CA SER A 89 -11.27 6.58 -11.03
C SER A 89 -12.19 5.77 -11.95
N GLN A 90 -12.18 4.43 -11.86
CA GLN A 90 -13.07 3.56 -12.63
C GLN A 90 -14.55 3.78 -12.32
N ASN A 91 -14.91 3.93 -11.04
CA ASN A 91 -16.29 4.20 -10.62
C ASN A 91 -16.79 5.55 -11.13
N SER A 92 -15.94 6.58 -11.13
CA SER A 92 -16.26 7.90 -11.70
C SER A 92 -16.62 7.79 -13.18
N TYR A 93 -15.81 7.07 -13.97
CA TYR A 93 -16.11 6.83 -15.39
C TYR A 93 -17.43 6.06 -15.58
N GLN A 94 -17.72 5.07 -14.73
CA GLN A 94 -18.98 4.33 -14.83
C GLN A 94 -20.19 5.17 -14.42
N GLN A 95 -20.07 6.05 -13.43
CA GLN A 95 -21.13 7.00 -13.06
C GLN A 95 -21.43 7.98 -14.18
N GLU A 96 -20.40 8.61 -14.76
CA GLU A 96 -20.56 9.54 -15.89
C GLU A 96 -21.26 8.86 -17.07
N ASN A 97 -20.82 7.64 -17.45
CA ASN A 97 -21.45 6.88 -18.53
C ASN A 97 -22.92 6.51 -18.23
N ASN A 98 -23.23 6.14 -16.98
CA ASN A 98 -24.60 5.80 -16.58
C ASN A 98 -25.52 7.03 -16.53
N GLU A 99 -25.02 8.18 -16.07
CA GLU A 99 -25.74 9.45 -16.09
C GLU A 99 -25.99 9.91 -17.54
N GLU A 100 -25.00 9.84 -18.42
CA GLU A 100 -25.17 10.15 -19.85
C GLU A 100 -26.20 9.23 -20.52
N LEU A 101 -26.16 7.93 -20.24
CA LEU A 101 -27.12 6.96 -20.76
C LEU A 101 -28.54 7.24 -20.25
N SER A 102 -28.68 7.65 -18.98
CA SER A 102 -29.97 8.04 -18.39
C SER A 102 -30.54 9.32 -19.03
N LEU A 103 -29.68 10.32 -19.29
CA LEU A 103 -30.05 11.56 -19.98
C LEU A 103 -30.47 11.30 -21.43
N GLN A 104 -29.75 10.43 -22.16
CA GLN A 104 -30.12 10.04 -23.52
C GLN A 104 -31.46 9.32 -23.54
N LYS A 105 -31.68 8.34 -22.66
CA LYS A 105 -32.98 7.65 -22.54
C LYS A 105 -34.11 8.64 -22.23
N GLY A 106 -33.90 9.60 -21.34
CA GLY A 106 -34.88 10.64 -21.04
C GLY A 106 -35.22 11.54 -22.24
N LYS A 107 -34.23 11.89 -23.07
CA LYS A 107 -34.45 12.66 -24.32
C LYS A 107 -35.23 11.86 -25.37
N ILE A 108 -34.92 10.56 -25.52
CA ILE A 108 -35.63 9.67 -26.46
C ILE A 108 -37.09 9.51 -26.05
N VAL A 109 -37.37 9.27 -24.77
CA VAL A 109 -38.74 9.14 -24.25
C VAL A 109 -39.53 10.44 -24.45
N LYS A 110 -38.95 11.61 -24.18
CA LYS A 110 -39.60 12.90 -24.46
C LYS A 110 -39.89 13.11 -25.95
N SER A 111 -38.97 12.73 -26.83
CA SER A 111 -39.15 12.82 -28.28
C SER A 111 -40.22 11.86 -28.81
N GLN A 112 -40.31 10.64 -28.26
CA GLN A 112 -41.37 9.70 -28.62
C GLN A 112 -42.73 10.15 -28.12
N ASN A 113 -42.82 10.71 -26.91
CA ASN A 113 -44.07 11.26 -26.39
C ASN A 113 -44.55 12.46 -27.23
N SER A 114 -43.67 13.38 -27.63
CA SER A 114 -44.08 14.51 -28.47
C SER A 114 -44.56 14.08 -29.86
N LYS A 115 -43.91 13.07 -30.47
CA LYS A 115 -44.35 12.49 -31.74
C LYS A 115 -45.70 11.78 -31.62
N ASN A 116 -45.90 11.01 -30.56
CA ASN A 116 -47.17 10.32 -30.31
C ASN A 116 -48.30 11.33 -30.04
N GLN A 117 -48.03 12.39 -29.28
CA GLN A 117 -49.01 13.44 -28.99
C GLN A 117 -49.36 14.25 -30.25
N SER A 118 -48.38 14.55 -31.12
CA SER A 118 -48.65 15.18 -32.42
C SER A 118 -49.47 14.28 -33.35
N SER A 119 -49.18 12.97 -33.40
CA SER A 119 -49.96 12.01 -34.21
C SER A 119 -51.39 11.85 -33.69
N PHE A 120 -51.58 11.90 -32.36
CA PHE A 120 -52.90 11.85 -31.74
C PHE A 120 -53.73 13.09 -32.07
N ASN A 121 -53.13 14.29 -32.05
CA ASN A 121 -53.80 15.53 -32.43
C ASN A 121 -54.19 15.54 -33.91
N VAL A 122 -53.32 15.04 -34.80
CA VAL A 122 -53.63 14.91 -36.24
C VAL A 122 -54.78 13.92 -36.49
N LEU A 123 -54.85 12.83 -35.71
CA LEU A 123 -55.97 11.88 -35.79
C LEU A 123 -57.28 12.51 -35.29
N GLN A 124 -57.25 13.29 -34.20
CA GLN A 124 -58.43 14.02 -33.73
C GLN A 124 -58.93 15.04 -34.74
N GLU A 125 -58.04 15.83 -35.35
CA GLU A 125 -58.44 16.78 -36.41
C GLU A 125 -59.11 16.07 -37.59
N LYS A 126 -58.56 14.94 -38.04
CA LYS A 126 -59.15 14.17 -39.15
C LYS A 126 -60.54 13.62 -38.82
N ILE A 127 -60.74 13.14 -37.60
CA ILE A 127 -62.06 12.66 -37.14
C ILE A 127 -63.06 13.82 -37.07
N PHE A 128 -62.65 14.94 -36.46
CA PHE A 128 -63.50 16.13 -36.31
C PHE A 128 -63.94 16.73 -37.65
N TRP A 129 -63.02 16.89 -38.61
CA TRP A 129 -63.37 17.36 -39.96
C TRP A 129 -64.17 16.32 -40.75
N GLY A 130 -63.91 15.02 -40.55
CA GLY A 130 -64.70 13.94 -41.14
C GLY A 130 -66.16 13.96 -40.70
N GLU A 131 -66.42 14.17 -39.42
CA GLU A 131 -67.80 14.30 -38.90
C GLU A 131 -68.48 15.56 -39.44
N ILE A 132 -67.80 16.71 -39.45
CA ILE A 132 -68.37 17.96 -39.97
C ILE A 132 -68.73 17.84 -41.46
N THR A 133 -67.87 17.22 -42.28
CA THR A 133 -68.17 17.02 -43.70
C THR A 133 -69.35 16.06 -43.91
N ALA A 134 -69.47 15.02 -43.10
CA ALA A 134 -70.63 14.12 -43.12
C ALA A 134 -71.92 14.87 -42.74
N PHE A 135 -71.89 15.66 -41.66
CA PHE A 135 -73.03 16.47 -41.24
C PHE A 135 -73.43 17.51 -42.29
N LEU A 136 -72.48 18.23 -42.87
CA LEU A 136 -72.75 19.20 -43.94
C LEU A 136 -73.32 18.51 -45.19
N SER A 137 -72.82 17.34 -45.57
CA SER A 137 -73.35 16.58 -46.70
C SER A 137 -74.80 16.10 -46.46
N ALA A 138 -75.10 15.65 -45.23
CA ALA A 138 -76.45 15.26 -44.84
C ALA A 138 -77.38 16.47 -44.79
N PHE A 139 -76.92 17.61 -44.26
CA PHE A 139 -77.67 18.86 -44.24
C PHE A 139 -77.99 19.35 -45.66
N TRP A 140 -77.02 19.25 -46.58
CA TRP A 140 -77.21 19.63 -47.98
C TRP A 140 -78.21 18.71 -48.69
N ALA A 141 -78.15 17.39 -48.44
CA ALA A 141 -79.10 16.42 -48.98
C ALA A 141 -80.55 16.64 -48.47
N ILE A 142 -80.70 17.03 -47.21
CA ILE A 142 -82.01 17.38 -46.63
C ILE A 142 -82.52 18.70 -47.23
N PHE A 143 -81.67 19.70 -47.38
CA PHE A 143 -82.05 21.01 -47.91
C PHE A 143 -82.48 20.96 -49.39
N TRP A 144 -81.92 20.04 -50.18
CA TRP A 144 -82.31 19.82 -51.58
C TRP A 144 -83.61 19.00 -51.72
N SER A 145 -84.00 18.22 -50.71
CA SER A 145 -85.24 17.42 -50.73
C SER A 145 -86.50 18.22 -50.33
N ILE A 146 -86.36 19.48 -49.93
CA ILE A 146 -87.45 20.36 -49.47
C ILE A 146 -87.80 21.45 -50.52
N ARG A 147 -87.19 21.41 -51.72
CA ARG A 147 -87.46 22.34 -52.82
C ARG A 147 -88.18 21.65 -53.97
#